data_AF-X0XMU5-F1
#
_entry.id   AF-X0XMU5-F1
#
_cell.length_a   1.000
_cell.length_b   1.000
_cell.length_c   1.000
_cell.angle_alpha   90.00
_cell.angle_beta   90.00
_cell.angle_gamma   90.00
#
_symmetry.space_group_name_H-M   'P 1'
#
loop_
_entity.id
_entity.type
_entity.pdbx_description
1 polymer ?
#
loop_
_entity_poly.entity_id
_entity_poly.type
_entity_poly.pdbx_seq_one_letter_code
_entity_poly.pdbx_strand_id
1 'polypeptide(L)'
;MNHKKLYLTGLVVITALLLYAAAFLVPRGIQEASLQPELPEGCTVILVGKDASTDGSVMVTHTADCGICDWTWHFVPAADHPPDAVRKIYHINQMKTWPPETGGKWKMALEEGYTEFDLPQVEHTHAYTH
;
A
#
# COMPACT_ATOMS: atom_id res chain seq x y z
N MET A 1 -63.57 -18.20 1.07
CA MET A 1 -62.41 -17.31 0.81
C MET A 1 -62.04 -17.47 -0.66
N ASN A 2 -61.99 -16.40 -1.45
CA ASN A 2 -61.85 -16.49 -2.92
C ASN A 2 -60.47 -17.05 -3.28
N HIS A 3 -60.42 -18.26 -3.85
CA HIS A 3 -59.17 -18.97 -4.17
C HIS A 3 -58.21 -18.09 -4.98
N LYS A 4 -58.71 -17.24 -5.88
CA LYS A 4 -57.90 -16.28 -6.65
C LYS A 4 -57.16 -15.26 -5.78
N LYS A 5 -57.80 -14.79 -4.70
CA LYS A 5 -57.17 -13.89 -3.73
C LYS A 5 -56.08 -14.63 -2.95
N LEU A 6 -56.34 -15.88 -2.54
CA LEU A 6 -55.37 -16.70 -1.79
C LEU A 6 -54.10 -17.00 -2.63
N TYR A 7 -54.26 -17.29 -3.92
CA TYR A 7 -53.14 -17.47 -4.84
C TYR A 7 -52.33 -16.18 -5.03
N LEU A 8 -53.01 -15.04 -5.15
CA LEU A 8 -52.32 -13.75 -5.31
C LEU A 8 -51.53 -13.37 -4.05
N THR A 9 -52.09 -13.57 -2.84
CA THR A 9 -51.35 -13.32 -1.60
C THR A 9 -50.16 -14.27 -1.46
N GLY A 10 -50.34 -15.55 -1.80
CA GLY A 10 -49.25 -16.53 -1.79
C GLY A 10 -48.12 -16.15 -2.74
N LEU A 11 -48.44 -15.71 -3.96
CA LEU A 11 -47.46 -15.27 -4.95
C LEU A 11 -46.66 -14.07 -4.43
N VAL A 12 -47.34 -13.06 -3.87
CA VAL A 12 -46.69 -11.85 -3.32
C VAL A 12 -45.72 -12.19 -2.19
N VAL A 13 -46.12 -13.07 -1.27
CA VAL A 13 -45.27 -13.52 -0.16
C VAL A 13 -44.05 -14.28 -0.68
N ILE A 14 -44.23 -15.18 -1.64
CA ILE A 14 -43.12 -15.92 -2.26
C ILE A 14 -42.16 -14.96 -2.97
N THR A 15 -42.66 -14.01 -3.75
CA THR A 15 -41.79 -13.00 -4.39
C THR A 15 -41.06 -12.13 -3.39
N ALA A 16 -41.69 -11.73 -2.29
CA ALA A 16 -41.04 -10.95 -1.23
C ALA A 16 -39.95 -11.75 -0.52
N LEU A 17 -40.19 -13.04 -0.25
CA LEU A 17 -39.21 -13.95 0.34
C LEU A 17 -38.02 -14.22 -0.60
N LEU A 18 -38.27 -14.38 -1.91
CA LEU A 18 -37.22 -14.53 -2.91
C LEU A 18 -36.37 -13.27 -3.04
N LEU A 19 -36.98 -12.09 -3.02
CA LEU A 19 -36.26 -10.81 -3.04
C LEU A 19 -35.43 -10.61 -1.76
N TYR A 20 -35.98 -10.99 -0.60
CA TYR A 20 -35.24 -10.96 0.66
C TYR A 20 -34.05 -11.92 0.63
N ALA A 21 -34.23 -13.17 0.21
CA ALA A 21 -33.14 -14.15 0.10
C ALA A 21 -32.07 -13.72 -0.92
N ALA A 22 -32.47 -13.11 -2.04
CA ALA A 22 -31.55 -12.56 -3.02
C ALA A 22 -30.64 -11.48 -2.42
N ALA A 23 -31.16 -10.63 -1.50
CA ALA A 23 -30.36 -9.62 -0.80
C ALA A 23 -29.28 -10.21 0.13
N PHE A 24 -29.40 -11.48 0.56
CA PHE A 24 -28.37 -12.20 1.33
C PHE A 24 -27.48 -13.10 0.45
N LEU A 25 -27.90 -13.39 -0.78
CA LEU A 25 -27.10 -14.12 -1.78
C LEU A 25 -26.18 -13.20 -2.57
N VAL A 26 -26.41 -11.88 -2.59
CA VAL A 26 -25.41 -10.92 -3.04
C VAL A 26 -24.21 -11.06 -2.11
N PRO A 27 -23.05 -11.49 -2.61
CA PRO A 27 -21.85 -11.48 -1.80
C PRO A 27 -21.65 -10.05 -1.32
N ARG A 28 -21.60 -9.82 0.00
CA ARG A 28 -21.02 -8.59 0.57
C ARG A 28 -19.50 -8.56 0.37
N GLY A 29 -19.05 -9.08 -0.76
CA GLY A 29 -17.67 -9.10 -1.16
C GLY A 29 -17.35 -7.76 -1.77
N ILE A 30 -16.42 -7.05 -1.12
CA ILE A 30 -15.61 -5.97 -1.68
C ILE A 30 -16.36 -4.63 -1.80
N GLN A 31 -16.64 -3.98 -0.67
CA GLN A 31 -16.90 -2.53 -0.65
C GLN A 31 -16.20 -1.84 0.53
N GLU A 32 -15.01 -2.30 0.94
CA GLU A 32 -14.19 -1.55 1.91
C GLU A 32 -12.69 -1.43 1.56
N ALA A 33 -12.27 -1.89 0.37
CA ALA A 33 -10.85 -1.82 -0.01
C ALA A 33 -10.45 -0.58 -0.83
N SER A 34 -11.39 0.30 -1.22
CA SER A 34 -11.09 1.36 -2.20
C SER A 34 -11.69 2.74 -1.91
N LEU A 35 -12.24 2.97 -0.71
CA LEU A 35 -12.77 4.29 -0.31
C LEU A 35 -11.78 5.14 0.49
N GLN A 36 -10.47 4.87 0.39
CA GLN A 36 -9.52 5.93 0.68
C GLN A 36 -9.34 6.72 -0.63
N PRO A 37 -9.86 7.95 -0.77
CA PRO A 37 -9.39 8.83 -1.84
C PRO A 37 -7.87 8.83 -1.75
N GLU A 38 -7.16 8.78 -2.89
CA GLU A 38 -5.70 8.81 -2.91
C GLU A 38 -5.22 9.95 -2.02
N LEU A 39 -4.81 9.61 -0.79
CA LEU A 39 -4.34 10.59 0.15
C LEU A 39 -3.08 11.17 -0.50
N PRO A 40 -2.97 12.50 -0.63
CA PRO A 40 -1.81 13.09 -1.27
C PRO A 40 -0.56 12.59 -0.55
N GLU A 41 0.35 11.98 -1.31
CA GLU A 41 1.65 11.58 -0.78
C GLU A 41 2.41 12.84 -0.37
N GLY A 42 2.97 12.82 0.83
CA GLY A 42 3.67 13.96 1.41
C GLY A 42 4.78 13.51 2.34
N CYS A 43 5.69 14.42 2.60
CA CYS A 43 6.66 14.28 3.67
C CYS A 43 7.15 15.66 4.10
N THR A 44 7.65 15.74 5.33
CA THR A 44 8.32 16.93 5.84
C THR A 44 9.77 16.61 6.18
N VAL A 45 10.69 17.44 5.69
CA VAL A 45 12.12 17.34 6.00
C VAL A 45 12.54 18.51 6.86
N ILE A 46 13.24 18.23 7.95
CA ILE A 46 13.89 19.23 8.79
C ILE A 46 15.39 18.95 8.82
N LEU A 47 16.17 19.92 8.37
CA LEU A 47 17.63 19.88 8.34
C LEU A 47 18.17 20.90 9.35
N VAL A 48 19.12 20.47 10.17
CA VAL A 48 19.80 21.34 11.15
C VAL A 48 21.30 21.23 10.93
N GLY A 49 21.93 22.35 10.55
CA GLY A 49 23.38 22.44 10.42
C GLY A 49 24.07 22.56 11.78
N LYS A 50 25.37 22.23 11.82
CA LYS A 50 26.17 22.24 13.06
C LYS A 50 26.14 23.56 13.83
N ASP A 51 26.08 24.69 13.12
CA ASP A 51 26.09 26.02 13.74
C ASP A 51 24.68 26.47 14.16
N ALA A 52 23.65 25.72 13.76
CA ALA A 52 22.25 25.95 14.12
C ALA A 52 21.75 25.01 15.24
N SER A 53 22.47 23.92 15.53
CA SER A 53 22.17 23.03 16.64
C SER A 53 22.76 23.54 17.95
N THR A 54 22.21 23.10 19.08
CA THR A 54 22.67 23.52 20.41
C THR A 54 23.94 22.80 20.88
N ASP A 55 24.32 21.72 20.20
CA ASP A 55 25.41 20.82 20.58
C ASP A 55 26.47 20.65 19.48
N GLY A 56 26.34 21.34 18.35
CA GLY A 56 27.26 21.21 17.22
C GLY A 56 26.99 19.99 16.32
N SER A 57 25.96 19.18 16.59
CA SER A 57 25.58 18.05 15.75
C SER A 57 24.95 18.51 14.42
N VAL A 58 25.01 17.65 13.39
CA VAL A 58 24.24 17.80 12.15
C VAL A 58 23.08 16.82 12.21
N MET A 59 21.87 17.29 11.94
CA MET A 59 20.66 16.45 11.96
C MET A 59 19.93 16.53 10.62
N VAL A 60 19.54 15.36 10.10
CA VAL A 60 18.69 15.20 8.92
C VAL A 60 17.51 14.35 9.35
N THR A 61 16.31 14.89 9.24
CA THR A 61 15.07 14.20 9.67
C THR A 61 14.02 14.26 8.58
N HIS A 62 13.16 13.24 8.51
CA HIS A 62 12.14 13.09 7.48
C HIS A 62 10.93 12.39 8.09
N THR A 63 9.72 12.94 7.94
CA THR A 63 8.48 12.25 8.33
C THR A 63 8.07 11.25 7.27
N ALA A 64 7.75 10.02 7.68
CA ALA A 64 7.19 9.02 6.79
C ALA A 64 5.66 9.11 6.81
N ASP A 65 5.08 9.95 5.97
CA ASP A 65 3.63 10.06 5.86
C ASP A 65 3.15 8.93 4.92
N CYS A 66 2.68 7.84 5.51
CA CYS A 66 2.34 6.60 4.83
C CYS A 66 0.98 6.07 5.33
N GLY A 67 0.36 5.19 4.56
CA GLY A 67 -0.85 4.49 4.98
C GLY A 67 -0.53 3.44 6.04
N ILE A 68 0.31 2.46 5.67
CA ILE A 68 0.85 1.44 6.57
C ILE A 68 2.37 1.40 6.37
N CYS A 69 3.10 1.94 7.35
CA CYS A 69 4.55 1.99 7.34
C CYS A 69 5.19 0.67 7.79
N ASP A 70 6.42 0.47 7.31
CA ASP A 70 7.37 -0.49 7.83
C ASP A 70 8.37 0.25 8.73
N TRP A 71 8.54 -0.21 9.97
CA TRP A 71 9.44 0.38 10.98
C TRP A 71 10.66 -0.51 11.25
N THR A 72 10.96 -1.42 10.33
CA THR A 72 12.10 -2.32 10.44
C THR A 72 13.39 -1.57 10.14
N TRP A 73 14.38 -1.76 11.01
CA TRP A 73 15.73 -1.21 10.82
C TRP A 73 16.63 -2.27 10.18
N HIS A 74 17.33 -1.88 9.13
CA HIS A 74 18.24 -2.72 8.37
C HIS A 74 19.64 -2.11 8.36
N PHE A 75 20.64 -2.94 8.63
CA PHE A 75 22.03 -2.61 8.30
C PHE A 75 22.34 -3.13 6.90
N VAL A 76 22.72 -2.22 6.01
CA VAL A 76 23.16 -2.54 4.66
C VAL A 76 24.68 -2.42 4.62
N PRO A 77 25.43 -3.52 4.38
CA PRO A 77 26.88 -3.47 4.31
C PRO A 77 27.36 -2.71 3.06
N ALA A 78 28.59 -2.23 3.11
CA ALA A 78 29.30 -1.75 1.94
C ALA A 78 29.38 -2.86 0.88
N ALA A 79 29.25 -2.49 -0.39
CA ALA A 79 29.28 -3.43 -1.49
C ALA A 79 30.10 -2.88 -2.66
N ASP A 80 30.87 -3.78 -3.27
CA ASP A 80 31.53 -3.56 -4.56
C ASP A 80 30.65 -4.12 -5.67
N HIS A 81 30.55 -3.39 -6.78
CA HIS A 81 29.73 -3.78 -7.93
C HIS A 81 30.59 -4.03 -9.17
N PRO A 82 30.29 -5.05 -9.97
CA PRO A 82 30.99 -5.27 -11.23
C PRO A 82 30.73 -4.14 -12.23
N PRO A 83 31.58 -3.98 -13.27
CA PRO A 83 31.31 -3.08 -14.37
C PRO A 83 29.93 -3.32 -14.97
N ASP A 84 29.27 -2.24 -15.37
CA ASP A 84 27.92 -2.25 -15.96
C ASP A 84 26.80 -2.77 -15.04
N ALA A 85 27.06 -2.94 -13.74
CA ALA A 85 26.02 -3.24 -12.76
C ALA A 85 24.97 -2.12 -12.71
N VAL A 86 23.71 -2.51 -12.57
CA VAL A 86 22.58 -1.59 -12.48
C VAL A 86 21.68 -1.86 -11.29
N ARG A 87 21.06 -0.81 -10.77
CA ARG A 87 19.98 -0.86 -9.78
C ARG A 87 18.66 -0.54 -10.46
N LYS A 88 17.76 -1.53 -10.47
CA LYS A 88 16.36 -1.34 -10.87
C LYS A 88 15.67 -0.35 -9.95
N ILE A 89 14.99 0.65 -10.51
CA ILE A 89 14.18 1.59 -9.74
C ILE A 89 12.72 1.16 -9.75
N TYR A 90 12.10 1.22 -8.58
CA TYR A 90 10.71 0.83 -8.37
C TYR A 90 9.92 2.02 -7.85
N HIS A 91 8.75 2.28 -8.43
CA HIS A 91 7.77 3.20 -7.88
C HIS A 91 7.00 2.49 -6.77
N ILE A 92 7.03 3.07 -5.57
CA ILE A 92 6.40 2.49 -4.38
C ILE A 92 5.41 3.51 -3.86
N ASN A 93 4.13 3.18 -3.96
CA ASN A 93 3.07 4.00 -3.40
C ASN A 93 3.15 3.95 -1.86
N GLN A 94 3.13 5.12 -1.23
CA GLN A 94 3.30 5.27 0.22
C GLN A 94 2.01 4.97 1.00
N MET A 95 0.87 5.17 0.37
CA MET A 95 -0.46 5.03 0.99
C MET A 95 -1.04 3.63 0.80
N LYS A 96 -0.77 3.00 -0.35
CA LYS A 96 -1.26 1.68 -0.70
C LYS A 96 -0.43 0.60 -0.03
N THR A 97 -1.14 -0.39 0.52
CA THR A 97 -0.56 -1.68 0.90
C THR A 97 -1.40 -2.80 0.33
N TRP A 98 -0.87 -4.02 0.38
CA TRP A 98 -1.55 -5.22 -0.07
C TRP A 98 -1.75 -6.19 1.10
N PRO A 99 -2.82 -6.99 1.10
CA PRO A 99 -3.04 -8.01 2.11
C PRO A 99 -1.87 -9.01 2.19
N PRO A 100 -1.58 -9.58 3.38
CA PRO A 100 -0.51 -10.58 3.54
C PRO A 100 -0.65 -11.79 2.60
N GLU A 101 -1.87 -12.15 2.21
CA GLU A 101 -2.18 -13.30 1.35
C GLU A 101 -1.63 -13.13 -0.08
N THR A 102 -1.50 -11.90 -0.56
CA THR A 102 -0.85 -11.62 -1.85
C THR A 102 0.67 -11.46 -1.72
N GLY A 103 1.19 -11.44 -0.48
CA GLY A 103 2.60 -11.32 -0.12
C GLY A 103 3.02 -9.95 0.42
N GLY A 104 2.06 -9.06 0.69
CA GLY A 104 2.31 -7.75 1.30
C GLY A 104 2.99 -6.73 0.38
N LYS A 105 3.26 -5.53 0.93
CA LYS A 105 3.72 -4.35 0.17
C LYS A 105 4.98 -4.59 -0.65
N TRP A 106 6.02 -5.14 -0.05
CA TRP A 106 7.34 -5.23 -0.71
C TRP A 106 7.36 -6.20 -1.88
N LYS A 107 6.66 -7.35 -1.78
CA LYS A 107 6.56 -8.28 -2.91
C LYS A 107 5.85 -7.62 -4.09
N MET A 108 4.68 -7.03 -3.84
CA MET A 108 3.88 -6.42 -4.90
C MET A 108 4.56 -5.19 -5.50
N ALA A 109 5.23 -4.38 -4.68
CA ALA A 109 6.01 -3.23 -5.16
C ALA A 109 7.17 -3.65 -6.08
N LEU A 110 7.79 -4.81 -5.84
CA LEU A 110 8.85 -5.34 -6.71
C LEU A 110 8.31 -6.01 -7.97
N GLU A 111 7.12 -6.62 -7.92
CA GLU A 111 6.50 -7.26 -9.07
C GLU A 111 5.83 -6.25 -10.02
N GLU A 112 5.15 -5.24 -9.48
CA GLU A 112 4.34 -4.28 -10.24
C GLU A 112 5.00 -2.90 -10.40
N GLY A 113 5.96 -2.56 -9.54
CA GLY A 113 6.46 -1.19 -9.42
C GLY A 113 7.68 -0.86 -10.28
N TYR A 114 8.23 -1.78 -11.07
CA TYR A 114 9.44 -1.49 -11.85
C TYR A 114 9.19 -0.36 -12.85
N THR A 115 10.00 0.70 -12.79
CA THR A 115 9.76 1.92 -13.59
C THR A 115 10.39 1.85 -14.98
N GLU A 116 10.87 0.68 -15.41
CA GLU A 116 11.68 0.50 -16.62
C GLU A 116 12.96 1.36 -16.65
N PHE A 117 13.37 1.86 -15.49
CA PHE A 117 14.55 2.69 -15.33
C PHE A 117 15.58 1.97 -14.47
N ASP A 118 16.78 1.86 -15.03
CA ASP A 118 17.94 1.24 -14.42
C ASP A 118 18.99 2.33 -14.13
N LEU A 119 19.41 2.44 -12.87
CA LEU A 119 20.45 3.36 -12.45
C LEU A 119 21.81 2.64 -12.45
N PRO A 120 22.83 3.12 -13.17
CA PRO A 120 24.18 2.56 -13.07
C PRO A 120 24.68 2.58 -11.63
N GLN A 121 25.18 1.44 -11.16
CA GLN A 121 25.80 1.33 -9.84
C GLN A 121 27.20 1.94 -9.87
N VAL A 122 27.56 2.57 -8.76
CA VAL A 122 28.96 2.98 -8.51
C VAL A 122 29.80 1.76 -8.15
N GLU A 123 31.11 1.83 -8.41
CA GLU A 123 32.07 0.74 -8.14
C GLU A 123 32.01 0.28 -6.68
N HIS A 124 31.89 1.22 -5.74
CA HIS A 124 31.84 0.95 -4.30
C HIS A 124 30.77 1.78 -3.60
N THR A 125 30.03 1.15 -2.69
CA THR A 125 29.04 1.80 -1.80
C THR A 125 29.46 1.68 -0.35
N HIS A 126 29.14 2.69 0.46
CA HIS A 126 29.40 2.64 1.90
C HIS A 126 28.24 1.98 2.66
N ALA A 127 28.57 1.38 3.80
CA ALA A 127 27.57 0.79 4.68
C ALA A 127 26.67 1.89 5.30
N TYR A 128 25.39 1.58 5.48
CA TYR A 128 24.44 2.47 6.15
C TYR A 128 23.40 1.68 6.93
N THR A 129 22.72 2.38 7.85
CA THR A 129 21.54 1.85 8.54
C THR A 129 20.32 2.63 8.05
N HIS A 130 19.25 1.92 7.74
CA HIS A 130 17.99 2.45 7.23
C HIS A 130 16.83 1.91 8.05
#